data_AF-A0AAV6IPT6-F1
#
_entry.id   AF-A0AAV6IPT6-F1
#
_cell.length_a   1.000
_cell.length_b   1.000
_cell.length_c   1.000
_cell.angle_alpha   90.00
_cell.angle_beta   90.00
_cell.angle_gamma   90.00
#
_symmetry.space_group_name_H-M   'P 1'
#
loop_
_entity.id
_entity.type
_entity.pdbx_description
1 polymer ?
#
loop_
_entity_poly.entity_id
_entity_poly.type
_entity_poly.pdbx_seq_one_letter_code
_entity_poly.pdbx_strand_id
1 'polypeptide(L)'
;MHVTKDDEKWVVSKFETEHNHVLCSPKSTLLLRGNRGITRAQKNLIDVLNDAGVPPRKIVSVLEQENGVHSQIGCMTMDVQNYLGNKRRKLLKDGDAQRMYNYFKTFQSKCP
;
A
#
# COMPACT_ATOMS: atom_id res chain seq x y z
N MET A 1 3.99 -26.06 -9.51
CA MET A 1 3.50 -26.72 -8.28
C MET A 1 2.08 -27.19 -8.52
N HIS A 2 1.80 -28.47 -8.31
CA HIS A 2 0.45 -29.03 -8.39
C HIS A 2 0.04 -29.51 -7.00
N VAL A 3 -1.15 -29.09 -6.55
CA VAL A 3 -1.69 -29.41 -5.23
C VAL A 3 -2.96 -30.23 -5.43
N THR A 4 -3.04 -31.40 -4.81
CA THR A 4 -4.21 -32.27 -4.81
C THR A 4 -4.79 -32.36 -3.40
N LYS A 5 -6.06 -32.75 -3.31
CA LYS A 5 -6.73 -33.04 -2.04
C LYS A 5 -6.72 -34.55 -1.84
N ASP A 6 -6.15 -35.01 -0.72
CA ASP A 6 -6.06 -36.40 -0.31
C ASP A 6 -6.54 -36.52 1.13
N ASP A 7 -7.58 -37.33 1.37
CA ASP A 7 -8.24 -37.48 2.68
C ASP A 7 -8.41 -36.16 3.46
N GLU A 8 -9.05 -35.19 2.79
CA GLU A 8 -9.31 -33.85 3.30
C GLU A 8 -8.09 -32.93 3.51
N LYS A 9 -6.87 -33.42 3.27
CA LYS A 9 -5.64 -32.64 3.37
C LYS A 9 -5.17 -32.17 1.99
N TRP A 10 -4.58 -30.97 1.94
CA TRP A 10 -3.92 -30.47 0.73
C TRP A 10 -2.49 -30.99 0.70
N VAL A 11 -2.12 -31.72 -0.36
CA VAL A 11 -0.79 -32.29 -0.56
C VAL A 11 -0.17 -31.78 -1.86
N VAL A 12 1.15 -31.55 -1.81
CA VAL A 12 1.93 -31.14 -2.98
C VAL A 12 2.29 -32.37 -3.80
N SER A 13 1.44 -32.69 -4.78
CA SER A 13 1.61 -33.85 -5.66
C SER A 13 2.73 -33.71 -6.70
N LYS A 14 3.07 -32.49 -7.12
CA LYS A 14 4.18 -32.22 -8.05
C LYS A 14 4.88 -30.89 -7.74
N PHE A 15 6.19 -30.94 -7.65
CA PHE A 15 7.06 -29.78 -7.52
C PHE A 15 8.16 -29.88 -8.58
N GLU A 16 8.33 -28.81 -9.37
CA GLU A 16 9.37 -28.72 -10.40
C GLU A 16 10.31 -27.61 -9.95
N THR A 17 11.58 -27.96 -9.76
CA THR A 17 12.63 -27.03 -9.32
C THR A 17 13.40 -26.43 -10.48
N GLU A 18 13.43 -27.13 -11.61
CA GLU A 18 14.17 -26.70 -12.79
C GLU A 18 13.36 -25.66 -13.57
N HIS A 19 13.99 -24.50 -13.79
CA HIS A 19 13.41 -23.41 -14.55
C HIS A 19 14.26 -23.16 -15.79
N ASN A 20 13.60 -22.83 -16.91
CA ASN A 20 14.28 -22.45 -18.15
C ASN A 20 14.76 -20.99 -18.17
N HIS A 21 14.75 -20.33 -17.02
CA HIS A 21 15.14 -18.93 -16.84
C HIS A 21 15.71 -18.69 -15.44
N VAL A 22 16.46 -17.61 -15.27
CA VAL A 22 16.96 -17.19 -13.96
C VAL A 22 15.79 -16.73 -13.08
N LEU A 23 15.79 -17.14 -11.81
CA LEU A 23 14.79 -16.70 -10.83
C LEU A 23 14.95 -15.20 -10.50
N CYS A 24 13.86 -14.59 -10.02
CA CYS A 24 13.91 -13.21 -9.57
C CYS A 24 14.95 -13.01 -8.47
N SER A 25 15.84 -12.04 -8.67
CA SER A 25 16.79 -11.62 -7.63
C SER A 25 16.07 -11.01 -6.42
N PRO A 26 16.67 -11.03 -5.22
CA PRO A 26 16.14 -10.32 -4.06
C PRO A 26 15.85 -8.84 -4.33
N LYS A 27 16.63 -8.18 -5.20
CA LYS A 27 16.45 -6.77 -5.57
C LYS A 27 15.23 -6.53 -6.46
N SER A 28 14.85 -7.51 -7.28
CA SER A 28 13.69 -7.42 -8.19
C SER A 28 12.37 -7.88 -7.54
N THR A 29 12.40 -8.32 -6.28
CA THR A 29 11.21 -8.76 -5.55
C THR A 29 10.12 -7.67 -5.49
N LEU A 30 10.50 -6.39 -5.41
CA LEU A 30 9.58 -5.25 -5.43
C LEU A 30 8.75 -5.13 -6.72
N LEU A 31 9.22 -5.69 -7.83
CA LEU A 31 8.45 -5.71 -9.08
C LEU A 31 7.22 -6.62 -8.96
N LEU A 32 7.33 -7.68 -8.16
CA LEU A 32 6.25 -8.64 -7.91
C LEU A 32 5.24 -8.04 -6.90
N ARG A 33 4.00 -7.86 -7.34
CA ARG A 33 2.94 -7.25 -6.51
C ARG A 33 2.68 -8.02 -5.21
N GLY A 34 2.78 -9.35 -5.22
CA GLY A 34 2.58 -10.18 -4.03
C GLY A 34 3.65 -9.98 -2.95
N ASN A 35 4.82 -9.48 -3.33
CA ASN A 35 5.92 -9.18 -2.42
C ASN A 35 5.91 -7.72 -1.94
N ARG A 36 4.97 -6.90 -2.45
CA ARG A 36 4.80 -5.51 -2.03
C ARG A 36 3.80 -5.42 -0.89
N GLY A 37 4.15 -4.67 0.15
CA GLY A 37 3.27 -4.42 1.28
C GLY A 37 3.76 -3.25 2.13
N ILE A 38 2.83 -2.37 2.51
CA ILE A 38 3.11 -1.30 3.48
C ILE A 38 2.82 -1.83 4.87
N THR A 39 3.85 -1.92 5.70
CA THR A 39 3.74 -2.36 7.09
C THR A 39 2.97 -1.37 7.94
N ARG A 40 2.53 -1.77 9.14
CA ARG A 40 1.82 -0.87 10.06
C ARG A 40 2.69 0.31 10.49
N ALA A 41 3.98 0.07 10.78
CA ALA A 41 4.92 1.12 11.14
C ALA A 41 5.09 2.14 9.99
N GLN A 42 5.23 1.64 8.76
CA GLN A 42 5.31 2.51 7.58
C GLN A 42 4.04 3.31 7.36
N LYS A 43 2.85 2.73 7.54
CA LYS A 43 1.58 3.47 7.46
C LYS A 43 1.53 4.63 8.45
N ASN A 44 1.92 4.40 9.70
CA ASN A 44 1.95 5.44 10.73
C ASN A 44 2.90 6.57 10.32
N LEU A 45 4.11 6.24 9.84
CA LEU A 45 5.07 7.25 9.39
C LEU A 45 4.56 8.02 8.16
N ILE A 46 3.98 7.32 7.17
CA ILE A 46 3.35 7.93 5.99
C ILE A 46 2.25 8.91 6.42
N ASP A 47 1.43 8.53 7.39
CA ASP A 47 0.34 9.37 7.89
C ASP A 47 0.89 10.63 8.59
N VAL A 48 1.84 10.49 9.51
CA VAL A 48 2.48 11.63 10.19
C VAL A 48 3.10 12.60 9.19
N LEU A 49 3.83 12.09 8.20
CA LEU A 49 4.49 12.93 7.19
C LEU A 49 3.47 13.58 6.24
N ASN A 50 2.42 12.87 5.82
CA ASN A 50 1.37 13.43 4.98
C ASN A 50 0.59 14.53 5.74
N ASP A 51 0.33 14.32 7.02
CA ASP A 51 -0.38 15.29 7.87
C ASP A 51 0.49 16.53 8.14
N ALA A 52 1.82 16.37 8.17
CA ALA A 52 2.80 17.47 8.16
C ALA A 52 2.97 18.15 6.78
N GLY A 53 2.20 17.75 5.76
CA GLY A 53 2.23 18.34 4.42
C GLY A 53 3.38 17.86 3.54
N VAL A 54 4.11 16.82 3.93
CA VAL A 54 5.20 16.26 3.12
C VAL A 54 4.60 15.58 1.88
N PRO A 55 5.05 15.93 0.66
CA PRO A 55 4.51 15.34 -0.54
C PRO A 55 4.89 13.84 -0.64
N PRO A 56 4.04 12.99 -1.23
CA PRO A 56 4.26 11.53 -1.28
C PRO A 56 5.64 11.12 -1.84
N ARG A 57 6.18 11.88 -2.80
CA ARG A 57 7.53 11.63 -3.35
C ARG A 57 8.63 11.73 -2.29
N LYS A 58 8.54 12.71 -1.38
CA LYS A 58 9.51 12.87 -0.28
C LYS A 58 9.28 11.83 0.82
N ILE A 59 8.03 11.44 1.08
CA ILE A 59 7.72 10.37 2.03
C ILE A 59 8.43 9.07 1.65
N VAL A 60 8.41 8.70 0.37
CA VAL A 60 9.12 7.50 -0.12
C VAL A 60 10.62 7.59 0.14
N SER A 61 11.23 8.75 -0.11
CA SER A 61 12.65 8.97 0.17
C SER A 61 12.99 8.83 1.66
N VAL A 62 12.11 9.28 2.56
CA VAL A 62 12.28 9.05 4.00
C VAL A 62 12.20 7.55 4.31
N LEU A 63 11.23 6.84 3.74
CA LEU A 63 11.12 5.38 3.91
C LEU A 63 12.36 4.63 3.40
N GLU A 64 12.97 5.11 2.30
CA GLU A 64 14.23 4.59 1.78
C GLU A 64 15.39 4.79 2.75
N GLN A 65 15.51 5.98 3.33
CA GLN A 65 16.56 6.30 4.29
C GLN A 65 16.44 5.48 5.57
N GLU A 66 15.23 5.34 6.12
CA GLU A 66 14.98 4.56 7.34
C GLU A 66 15.33 3.07 7.19
N ASN A 67 15.16 2.50 5.99
CA ASN A 67 15.41 1.07 5.75
C ASN A 67 16.82 0.77 5.23
N GLY A 68 17.66 1.79 5.00
CA GLY A 68 19.06 1.63 4.55
C GLY A 68 19.26 1.06 3.13
N VAL A 69 18.30 0.30 2.59
CA VAL A 69 18.34 -0.30 1.25
C VAL A 69 16.96 -0.20 0.59
N HIS A 70 16.93 0.25 -0.67
CA HIS A 70 15.69 0.38 -1.44
C HIS A 70 14.88 -0.93 -1.51
N SER A 71 15.55 -2.09 -1.60
CA SER A 71 14.91 -3.40 -1.61
C SER A 71 14.28 -3.84 -0.28
N GLN A 72 14.60 -3.18 0.84
CA GLN A 72 14.09 -3.55 2.18
C GLN A 72 12.81 -2.81 2.57
N ILE A 73 12.42 -1.78 1.83
CA ILE A 73 11.20 -1.01 2.12
C ILE A 73 9.95 -1.85 1.86
N GLY A 74 10.03 -2.81 0.94
CA GLY A 74 8.90 -3.67 0.61
C GLY A 74 7.73 -2.94 -0.08
N CYS A 75 7.86 -1.67 -0.46
CA CYS A 75 6.82 -0.93 -1.17
C CYS A 75 7.40 0.10 -2.14
N MET A 76 6.66 0.42 -3.20
CA MET A 76 7.02 1.44 -4.19
C MET A 76 6.26 2.75 -3.95
N THR A 77 6.69 3.82 -4.62
CA THR A 77 5.99 5.12 -4.63
C THR A 77 4.51 5.00 -4.95
N MET A 78 4.15 4.13 -5.90
CA MET A 78 2.78 3.90 -6.28
C MET A 78 1.95 3.28 -5.13
N ASP A 79 2.57 2.46 -4.28
CA ASP A 79 1.88 1.87 -3.13
C ASP A 79 1.53 2.94 -2.09
N VAL A 80 2.46 3.87 -1.81
CA VAL A 80 2.23 5.02 -0.91
C VAL A 80 1.13 5.93 -1.45
N GLN A 81 1.15 6.23 -2.76
CA GLN A 81 0.12 7.02 -3.42
C GLN A 81 -1.25 6.33 -3.35
N ASN A 82 -1.30 5.02 -3.62
CA ASN A 82 -2.52 4.22 -3.53
C ASN A 82 -3.06 4.19 -2.10
N TYR A 83 -2.19 4.07 -1.10
CA TYR A 83 -2.58 4.11 0.31
C TYR A 83 -3.23 5.45 0.68
N LEU A 84 -2.56 6.57 0.38
CA LEU A 84 -3.08 7.91 0.67
C LEU A 84 -4.36 8.22 -0.11
N GLY A 85 -4.44 7.83 -1.38
CA GLY A 85 -5.64 7.97 -2.21
C GLY A 85 -6.82 7.17 -1.66
N ASN A 86 -6.59 5.92 -1.25
CA ASN A 86 -7.61 5.10 -0.59
C ASN A 86 -8.05 5.70 0.75
N LYS A 87 -7.12 6.23 1.55
CA LYS A 87 -7.42 6.90 2.82
C LYS A 87 -8.33 8.11 2.58
N ARG A 88 -8.00 8.97 1.62
CA ARG A 88 -8.81 10.14 1.24
C ARG A 88 -10.21 9.74 0.77
N ARG A 89 -10.33 8.77 -0.13
CA ARG A 89 -11.64 8.25 -0.59
C ARG A 89 -12.50 7.71 0.56
N LYS A 90 -11.90 6.99 1.51
CA LYS A 90 -12.63 6.50 2.70
C LYS A 90 -13.13 7.63 3.60
N LEU A 91 -12.33 8.68 3.77
CA LEU A 91 -12.74 9.89 4.52
C LEU A 91 -13.87 10.64 3.81
N LEU A 92 -13.94 10.54 2.49
CA LEU A 92 -14.87 11.25 1.62
C LEU A 92 -15.92 10.29 1.05
N LYS A 93 -16.34 9.30 1.85
CA LYS A 93 -17.25 8.24 1.41
C LYS A 93 -18.58 8.78 0.85
N ASP A 94 -19.07 9.89 1.40
CA ASP A 94 -20.29 10.57 0.94
C ASP A 94 -20.05 11.42 -0.33
N GLY A 95 -18.80 11.51 -0.79
CA GLY A 95 -18.35 12.37 -1.87
C GLY A 95 -17.91 13.75 -1.38
N ASP A 96 -16.92 14.33 -2.06
CA ASP A 96 -16.43 15.69 -1.78
C ASP A 96 -17.55 16.72 -1.86
N ALA A 97 -18.40 16.62 -2.89
CA ALA A 97 -19.52 17.52 -3.12
C ALA A 97 -20.54 17.48 -1.98
N GLN A 98 -20.93 16.30 -1.51
CA GLN A 98 -21.90 16.17 -0.42
C GLN A 98 -21.34 16.68 0.90
N ARG A 99 -20.05 16.43 1.17
CA ARG A 99 -19.39 16.92 2.37
C ARG A 99 -19.26 18.44 2.38
N MET A 100 -18.92 19.05 1.25
CA MET A 100 -18.91 20.51 1.09
C MET A 100 -20.32 21.10 1.23
N TYR A 101 -21.33 20.49 0.62
CA TYR A 101 -22.73 20.91 0.76
C TYR A 101 -23.17 20.91 2.23
N ASN A 102 -22.91 19.83 2.95
CA ASN A 102 -23.22 19.72 4.38
C ASN A 102 -22.48 20.78 5.21
N TYR A 103 -21.20 21.01 4.92
CA TYR A 103 -20.41 22.06 5.57
C TYR A 103 -21.05 23.45 5.38
N PHE A 104 -21.38 23.84 4.15
CA PHE A 104 -22.01 25.13 3.88
C PHE A 104 -23.39 25.27 4.53
N LYS A 105 -24.22 24.22 4.50
CA LYS A 105 -25.51 24.16 5.23
C LYS A 105 -25.32 24.39 6.74
N THR A 106 -24.33 23.74 7.36
CA THR A 106 -24.03 23.95 8.78
C THR A 106 -23.50 25.35 9.10
N PHE A 107 -22.84 26.00 8.15
CA PHE A 107 -22.37 27.37 8.31
C PHE A 107 -23.51 28.38 8.20
N GLN A 108 -24.40 28.24 7.22
CA GLN A 108 -25.59 29.09 7.05
C GLN A 108 -26.55 28.99 8.24
N SER A 109 -26.68 27.83 8.86
CA SER A 109 -27.52 27.67 10.06
C SER A 109 -26.92 28.27 11.33
N LYS A 110 -25.61 28.49 11.36
CA LYS A 110 -24.90 29.11 12.50
C LYS A 110 -24.75 30.62 12.38
N CYS A 111 -24.77 31.15 11.17
CA CYS A 111 -24.82 32.59 10.87
C CYS A 111 -26.07 32.87 10.02
N PRO A 112 -27.24 33.09 10.65
CA PRO A 112 -28.46 33.44 9.93
C PRO A 112 -28.37 34.78 9.20
#